data_AF-A0AAD4BR41-F1
#
_entry.id   AF-A0AAD4BR41-F1
#
_cell.length_a   1.000
_cell.length_b   1.000
_cell.length_c   1.000
_cell.angle_alpha   90.00
_cell.angle_beta   90.00
_cell.angle_gamma   90.00
#
_symmetry.space_group_name_H-M   'P 1'
#
loop_
_entity.id
_entity.type
_entity.pdbx_description
1 polymer ?
#
loop_
_entity_poly.entity_id
_entity_poly.type
_entity_poly.pdbx_seq_one_letter_code
_entity_poly.pdbx_strand_id
1 'polypeptide(L)'
;MSQAVGNTALAYARVWRHVDASDRVLGKLAERIALVLMGKHKPIYDKGLDCGDYVVVTNARNIKVSGRKDEQLVYRKHTMYPGGLKETPYKTMMEKKPNEIIYHAVSGMLPKNKLRDRRMARLKVFGGPNPGIYRNNFLKRWEDGTLTDEYVLKLDSRNKISAPSSSSR
;
A
#
# COMPACT_ATOMS: atom_id res chain seq x y z
N MET A 1 -30.99 10.88 9.70
CA MET A 1 -31.07 9.40 9.65
C MET A 1 -31.21 8.86 8.22
N SER A 2 -31.99 9.48 7.33
CA SER A 2 -32.26 8.98 5.96
C SER A 2 -31.00 8.66 5.12
N GLN A 3 -29.95 9.49 5.15
CA GLN A 3 -28.74 9.29 4.33
C GLN A 3 -27.91 8.05 4.69
N ALA A 4 -28.10 7.47 5.88
CA ALA A 4 -27.35 6.30 6.35
C ALA A 4 -28.09 4.98 6.11
N VAL A 5 -29.37 5.04 5.69
CA VAL A 5 -30.22 3.86 5.50
C VAL A 5 -30.15 3.43 4.04
N GLY A 6 -29.58 2.25 3.78
CA GLY A 6 -29.42 1.69 2.44
C GLY A 6 -28.37 0.58 2.37
N ASN A 7 -28.07 0.11 1.16
CA ASN A 7 -27.02 -0.88 0.96
C ASN A 7 -25.62 -0.25 1.11
N THR A 8 -24.96 -0.52 2.24
CA THR A 8 -23.64 0.03 2.58
C THR A 8 -22.47 -0.90 2.25
N ALA A 9 -22.73 -2.09 1.70
CA ALA A 9 -21.71 -3.12 1.52
C ALA A 9 -20.53 -2.64 0.65
N LEU A 10 -20.82 -1.92 -0.44
CA LEU A 10 -19.78 -1.40 -1.34
C LEU A 10 -18.90 -0.34 -0.65
N ALA A 11 -19.48 0.49 0.22
CA ALA A 11 -18.73 1.51 0.92
C ALA A 11 -17.71 0.89 1.90
N TYR A 12 -18.08 -0.18 2.60
CA TYR A 12 -17.21 -0.91 3.52
C TYR A 12 -16.27 -1.90 2.82
N ALA A 13 -16.47 -2.20 1.53
CA ALA A 13 -15.61 -3.07 0.77
C ALA A 13 -14.15 -2.56 0.80
N ARG A 14 -13.21 -3.49 0.99
CA ARG A 14 -11.78 -3.17 1.02
C ARG A 14 -11.20 -3.28 -0.37
N VAL A 15 -10.67 -2.16 -0.83
CA VAL A 15 -10.10 -2.04 -2.16
C VAL A 15 -8.59 -2.27 -2.09
N TRP A 16 -7.99 -2.83 -3.14
CA TRP A 16 -6.54 -2.93 -3.28
C TRP A 16 -6.01 -1.78 -4.13
N ARG A 17 -5.12 -0.97 -3.55
CA ARG A 17 -4.48 0.16 -4.22
C ARG A 17 -3.01 -0.15 -4.46
N HIS A 18 -2.54 0.17 -5.66
CA HIS A 18 -1.12 0.06 -6.03
C HIS A 18 -0.46 1.44 -6.01
N VAL A 19 0.77 1.50 -5.48
CA VAL A 19 1.56 2.73 -5.41
C VAL A 19 3.00 2.42 -5.78
N ASP A 20 3.54 3.18 -6.74
CA ASP A 20 4.97 3.16 -7.04
C ASP A 20 5.73 4.14 -6.13
N ALA A 21 6.76 3.64 -5.44
CA ALA A 21 7.59 4.44 -4.54
C ALA A 21 8.73 5.19 -5.25
N SER A 22 8.99 4.90 -6.53
CA SER A 22 10.06 5.53 -7.29
C SER A 22 9.95 7.06 -7.28
N ASP A 23 11.06 7.73 -6.97
CA ASP A 23 11.17 9.20 -6.91
C ASP A 23 10.24 9.91 -5.91
N ARG A 24 9.52 9.16 -5.05
CA ARG A 24 8.66 9.74 -4.02
C ARG A 24 9.44 10.01 -2.74
N VAL A 25 9.06 11.07 -2.04
CA VAL A 25 9.63 11.41 -0.72
C VAL A 25 9.00 10.51 0.35
N LEU A 26 9.83 9.79 1.12
CA LEU A 26 9.43 8.80 2.13
C LEU A 26 8.30 9.29 3.06
N GLY A 27 8.46 10.47 3.66
CA GLY A 27 7.48 11.00 4.62
C GLY A 27 6.12 11.29 3.99
N LYS A 28 6.10 11.99 2.85
CA LYS A 28 4.86 12.35 2.13
C LYS A 28 4.15 11.10 1.60
N LEU A 29 4.90 10.11 1.16
CA LEU A 29 4.36 8.82 0.74
C LEU A 29 3.73 8.08 1.92
N ALA A 30 4.45 7.97 3.04
CA ALA A 30 3.99 7.27 4.22
C ALA A 30 2.73 7.90 4.83
N GLU A 31 2.62 9.23 4.84
CA GLU A 31 1.44 9.96 5.29
C GLU A 31 0.20 9.58 4.46
N ARG A 32 0.30 9.65 3.14
CA ARG A 32 -0.80 9.29 2.23
C ARG A 32 -1.21 7.83 2.37
N ILE A 33 -0.24 6.93 2.50
CA ILE A 33 -0.50 5.52 2.75
C ILE A 33 -1.24 5.34 4.08
N ALA A 34 -0.82 6.02 5.15
CA ALA A 34 -1.46 5.92 6.46
C ALA A 34 -2.93 6.40 6.42
N LEU A 35 -3.24 7.47 5.69
CA LEU A 35 -4.63 7.94 5.49
C LEU A 35 -5.50 6.86 4.84
N VAL A 36 -4.98 6.20 3.80
CA VAL A 36 -5.68 5.13 3.08
C VAL A 36 -5.87 3.88 3.94
N LEU A 37 -4.84 3.48 4.71
CA LEU A 37 -4.92 2.35 5.64
C LEU A 37 -5.90 2.60 6.80
N MET A 38 -6.07 3.87 7.21
CA MET A 38 -7.09 4.24 8.19
C MET A 38 -8.50 4.28 7.60
N GLY A 39 -8.62 4.50 6.28
CA GLY A 39 -9.91 4.69 5.61
C GLY A 39 -10.40 6.13 5.62
N LYS A 40 -9.58 7.11 5.99
CA LYS A 40 -9.96 8.53 6.10
C LYS A 40 -10.35 9.17 4.76
N HIS A 41 -10.00 8.53 3.63
CA HIS A 41 -10.43 8.93 2.29
C HIS A 41 -11.89 8.55 2.00
N LYS A 42 -12.49 7.66 2.78
CA LYS A 42 -13.91 7.29 2.62
C LYS A 42 -14.77 8.22 3.49
N PRO A 43 -15.89 8.74 2.98
CA PRO A 43 -16.77 9.62 3.75
C PRO A 43 -17.47 8.88 4.91
N ILE A 44 -17.53 7.55 4.85
CA ILE A 44 -18.07 6.67 5.90
C ILE A 44 -17.07 6.40 7.05
N TYR A 45 -15.95 7.10 7.10
CA TYR A 45 -14.91 6.88 8.10
C TYR A 45 -15.43 7.15 9.52
N ASP A 46 -15.22 6.17 10.39
CA ASP A 46 -15.40 6.32 11.83
C ASP A 46 -14.13 5.88 12.58
N LYS A 47 -13.85 6.50 13.73
CA LYS A 47 -12.64 6.23 14.52
C LYS A 47 -12.67 4.84 15.18
N GLY A 48 -13.86 4.35 15.56
CA GLY A 48 -14.06 3.06 16.22
C GLY A 48 -14.06 1.87 15.26
N LEU A 49 -14.31 2.12 13.98
CA LEU A 49 -14.38 1.09 12.94
C LEU A 49 -13.14 1.06 12.04
N ASP A 50 -12.81 -0.12 11.51
CA ASP A 50 -11.67 -0.33 10.63
C ASP A 50 -12.09 -0.59 9.17
N CYS A 51 -12.34 0.51 8.45
CA CYS A 51 -12.84 0.56 7.06
C CYS A 51 -11.75 0.84 6.00
N GLY A 52 -10.47 0.79 6.40
CA GLY A 52 -9.34 1.08 5.52
C GLY A 52 -9.09 0.06 4.41
N ASP A 53 -8.40 0.51 3.37
CA ASP A 53 -8.09 -0.26 2.16
C ASP A 53 -6.73 -0.99 2.26
N TYR A 54 -6.47 -1.89 1.31
CA TYR A 54 -5.15 -2.51 1.12
C TYR A 54 -4.26 -1.60 0.27
N VAL A 55 -2.98 -1.56 0.61
CA VAL A 55 -1.99 -0.78 -0.12
C VAL A 55 -0.80 -1.67 -0.45
N VAL A 56 -0.49 -1.76 -1.74
CA VAL A 56 0.67 -2.47 -2.25
C VAL A 56 1.65 -1.45 -2.82
N VAL A 57 2.84 -1.39 -2.23
CA VAL A 57 3.91 -0.49 -2.63
C VAL A 57 4.98 -1.30 -3.37
N THR A 58 5.39 -0.81 -4.54
CA THR A 58 6.49 -1.38 -5.34
C THR A 58 7.66 -0.41 -5.42
N ASN A 59 8.83 -0.92 -5.83
CA ASN A 59 10.07 -0.15 -6.00
C ASN A 59 10.52 0.60 -4.73
N ALA A 60 10.36 -0.01 -3.55
CA ALA A 60 10.78 0.62 -2.29
C ALA A 60 12.28 0.97 -2.25
N ARG A 61 13.12 0.33 -3.09
CA ARG A 61 14.55 0.65 -3.26
C ARG A 61 14.81 2.02 -3.89
N ASN A 62 13.84 2.61 -4.58
CA ASN A 62 14.02 3.87 -5.31
C ASN A 62 13.39 5.06 -4.55
N ILE A 63 13.15 4.89 -3.25
CA ILE A 63 12.51 5.93 -2.44
C ILE A 63 13.50 7.04 -2.08
N LYS A 64 13.05 8.29 -2.17
CA LYS A 64 13.86 9.46 -1.86
C LYS A 64 13.67 9.90 -0.42
N VAL A 65 14.77 10.32 0.20
CA VAL A 65 14.77 10.99 1.50
C VAL A 65 15.35 12.39 1.31
N SER A 66 14.73 13.38 1.92
CA SER A 66 15.15 14.79 1.80
C SER A 66 16.37 15.11 2.68
N GLY A 67 17.28 15.96 2.19
CA GLY A 67 18.42 16.46 2.97
C GLY A 67 19.50 15.40 3.18
N ARG A 68 20.25 15.48 4.30
CA ARG A 68 21.32 14.54 4.69
C ARG A 68 20.83 13.36 5.54
N LYS A 69 19.54 13.04 5.43
CA LYS A 69 18.89 12.01 6.27
C LYS A 69 19.31 10.59 5.89
N ASP A 70 19.76 10.39 4.66
CA ASP A 70 20.35 9.15 4.20
C ASP A 70 21.59 8.73 5.03
N GLU A 71 22.36 9.70 5.51
CA GLU A 71 23.56 9.44 6.34
C GLU A 71 23.25 9.50 7.84
N GLN A 72 22.37 10.42 8.24
CA GLN A 72 22.11 10.71 9.66
C GLN A 72 21.04 9.80 10.28
N LEU A 73 20.14 9.23 9.48
CA LEU A 73 19.02 8.45 10.01
C LEU A 73 19.51 7.08 10.49
N VAL A 74 19.32 6.84 11.79
CA VAL A 74 19.66 5.58 12.46
C VAL A 74 18.40 4.98 13.06
N TYR A 75 18.11 3.73 12.71
CA TYR A 75 17.03 2.95 13.28
C TYR A 75 17.51 2.26 14.54
N ARG A 76 16.79 2.47 15.65
CA ARG A 76 17.14 1.95 16.96
C ARG A 76 16.12 0.91 17.42
N LYS A 77 16.62 -0.18 18.00
CA LYS A 77 15.82 -1.19 18.69
C LYS A 77 16.52 -1.59 19.98
N HIS A 78 15.77 -1.74 21.06
CA HIS A 78 16.31 -2.18 22.35
C HIS A 78 15.66 -3.51 22.75
N THR A 79 16.43 -4.43 23.35
CA THR A 79 15.92 -5.74 23.82
C THR A 79 15.43 -5.72 25.27
N MET A 80 15.53 -4.58 25.95
CA MET A 80 15.24 -4.38 27.38
C MET A 80 16.30 -4.92 28.36
N TYR A 81 17.39 -5.51 27.84
CA TYR A 81 18.57 -5.87 28.64
C TYR A 81 19.62 -4.75 28.62
N PRO A 82 20.39 -4.51 29.70
CA PRO A 82 21.52 -3.60 29.68
C PRO A 82 22.50 -3.93 28.54
N GLY A 83 22.89 -2.92 27.75
CA GLY A 83 23.72 -3.11 26.55
C GLY A 83 22.99 -3.67 25.32
N GLY A 84 21.68 -3.89 25.40
CA GLY A 84 20.86 -4.46 24.33
C GLY A 84 20.43 -3.50 23.22
N LEU A 85 21.10 -2.35 23.07
CA LEU A 85 20.81 -1.36 22.04
C LEU A 85 21.39 -1.81 20.69
N LYS A 86 20.52 -1.93 19.69
CA LYS A 86 20.89 -2.20 18.31
C LYS A 86 20.57 -0.98 17.46
N GLU A 87 21.59 -0.48 16.80
CA GLU A 87 21.49 0.64 15.89
C GLU A 87 21.77 0.15 14.46
N THR A 88 20.97 0.59 13.49
CA THR A 88 21.17 0.26 12.08
C THR A 88 21.06 1.53 11.27
N PRO A 89 22.13 1.95 10.56
CA PRO A 89 22.09 3.15 9.74
C PRO A 89 21.18 2.92 8.52
N TYR A 90 20.61 4.01 8.00
CA TYR A 90 19.70 3.97 6.87
C TYR A 90 20.30 3.28 5.65
N LYS A 91 21.56 3.56 5.30
CA LYS A 91 22.26 2.92 4.16
C LYS A 91 22.24 1.39 4.25
N THR A 92 22.62 0.84 5.42
CA THR A 92 22.60 -0.61 5.66
C THR A 92 21.18 -1.20 5.66
N MET A 93 20.19 -0.47 6.18
CA MET A 93 18.80 -0.92 6.13
C MET A 93 18.27 -0.95 4.69
N MET A 94 18.64 0.03 3.87
CA MET A 94 18.24 0.13 2.46
C MET A 94 18.80 -1.03 1.62
N GLU A 95 20.02 -1.45 1.89
CA GLU A 95 20.66 -2.60 1.24
C GLU A 95 20.00 -3.93 1.65
N LYS A 96 19.87 -4.15 2.97
CA LYS A 96 19.39 -5.44 3.49
C LYS A 96 17.88 -5.60 3.31
N LYS A 97 17.11 -4.58 3.67
CA LYS A 97 15.65 -4.65 3.81
C LYS A 97 14.99 -3.30 3.51
N PRO A 98 14.95 -2.86 2.23
CA PRO A 98 14.35 -1.59 1.83
C PRO A 98 12.85 -1.51 2.18
N ASN A 99 12.18 -2.66 2.27
CA ASN A 99 10.75 -2.72 2.63
C ASN A 99 10.48 -2.23 4.06
N GLU A 100 11.40 -2.48 4.99
CA GLU A 100 11.22 -2.12 6.40
C GLU A 100 11.24 -0.60 6.61
N ILE A 101 11.95 0.16 5.76
CA ILE A 101 11.99 1.64 5.81
C ILE A 101 10.59 2.23 5.68
N ILE A 102 9.84 1.84 4.65
CA ILE A 102 8.47 2.30 4.42
C ILE A 102 7.55 1.78 5.52
N TYR A 103 7.72 0.51 5.90
CA TYR A 103 6.93 -0.09 6.98
C TYR A 103 7.06 0.68 8.30
N HIS A 104 8.28 1.04 8.70
CA HIS A 104 8.55 1.82 9.91
C HIS A 104 7.95 3.23 9.81
N ALA A 105 8.11 3.90 8.67
CA ALA A 105 7.55 5.22 8.46
C ALA A 105 6.02 5.22 8.61
N VAL A 106 5.32 4.29 7.93
CA VAL A 106 3.86 4.18 8.02
C VAL A 106 3.41 3.75 9.42
N SER A 107 4.13 2.82 10.04
CA SER A 107 3.84 2.36 11.40
C SER A 107 3.97 3.46 12.45
N GLY A 108 4.85 4.44 12.21
CA GLY A 108 4.97 5.67 12.97
C GLY A 108 3.72 6.54 12.87
N MET A 109 3.19 6.72 11.65
CA MET A 109 2.03 7.59 11.35
C MET A 109 0.68 7.06 11.82
N LEU A 110 0.56 5.75 12.09
CA LEU A 110 -0.69 5.16 12.57
C LEU A 110 -0.91 5.41 14.08
N PRO A 111 -2.19 5.61 14.50
CA PRO A 111 -2.55 5.77 15.90
C PRO A 111 -2.20 4.51 16.70
N LYS A 112 -1.70 4.69 17.93
CA LYS A 112 -1.28 3.58 18.79
C LYS A 112 -2.50 2.97 19.50
N ASN A 113 -3.15 2.03 18.82
CA ASN A 113 -4.31 1.31 19.34
C ASN A 113 -4.34 -0.15 18.84
N LYS A 114 -5.32 -0.94 19.28
CA LYS A 114 -5.50 -2.35 18.88
C LYS A 114 -5.75 -2.55 17.38
N LEU A 115 -6.18 -1.51 16.65
CA LEU A 115 -6.42 -1.57 15.21
C LEU A 115 -5.14 -1.38 14.39
N ARG A 116 -4.06 -0.86 14.99
CA ARG A 116 -2.81 -0.57 14.31
C ARG A 116 -2.22 -1.78 13.61
N ASP A 117 -2.17 -2.93 14.28
CA ASP A 117 -1.55 -4.13 13.72
C ASP A 117 -2.36 -4.67 12.54
N ARG A 118 -3.70 -4.61 12.63
CA ARG A 118 -4.60 -4.99 11.52
C ARG A 118 -4.41 -4.07 10.32
N ARG A 119 -4.25 -2.76 10.54
CA ARG A 119 -3.98 -1.78 9.46
C ARG A 119 -2.60 -2.00 8.85
N MET A 120 -1.57 -2.24 9.67
CA MET A 120 -0.21 -2.54 9.19
C MET A 120 -0.17 -3.82 8.37
N ALA A 121 -0.93 -4.85 8.74
CA ALA A 121 -0.99 -6.11 8.00
C ALA A 121 -1.52 -5.95 6.56
N ARG A 122 -2.28 -4.88 6.28
CA ARG A 122 -2.80 -4.56 4.93
C ARG A 122 -1.77 -3.88 4.03
N LEU A 123 -0.73 -3.30 4.61
CA LEU A 123 0.37 -2.72 3.85
C LEU A 123 1.29 -3.85 3.35
N LYS A 124 1.47 -3.94 2.04
CA LYS A 124 2.41 -4.86 1.40
C LYS A 124 3.48 -4.04 0.69
N VAL A 125 4.74 -4.25 1.01
CA VAL A 125 5.86 -3.46 0.45
C VAL A 125 6.83 -4.40 -0.24
N PHE A 126 7.17 -4.06 -1.47
CA PHE A 126 8.13 -4.78 -2.31
C PHE A 126 9.27 -3.86 -2.74
N GLY A 127 10.48 -4.38 -2.68
CA GLY A 127 11.69 -3.63 -3.02
C GLY A 127 11.84 -3.40 -4.52
N GLY A 128 11.33 -4.35 -5.32
CA GLY A 128 11.36 -4.29 -6.78
C GLY A 128 9.99 -3.97 -7.40
N PRO A 129 9.91 -4.03 -8.75
CA PRO A 129 8.71 -3.66 -9.49
C PRO A 129 7.60 -4.70 -9.41
N ASN A 130 7.92 -5.94 -9.05
CA ASN A 130 6.96 -7.03 -9.03
C ASN A 130 6.16 -7.05 -7.70
N PRO A 131 4.83 -6.87 -7.73
CA PRO A 131 3.96 -6.96 -6.55
C PRO A 131 3.62 -8.40 -6.13
N GLY A 132 4.16 -9.41 -6.81
CA GLY A 132 3.94 -10.82 -6.51
C GLY A 132 2.48 -11.24 -6.75
N ILE A 133 1.93 -11.99 -5.80
CA ILE A 133 0.58 -12.61 -5.89
C ILE A 133 -0.54 -11.55 -5.99
N TYR A 134 -0.27 -10.30 -5.58
CA TYR A 134 -1.29 -9.26 -5.49
C TYR A 134 -1.61 -8.55 -6.81
N ARG A 135 -0.88 -8.84 -7.89
CA ARG A 135 -1.02 -8.17 -9.20
C ARG A 135 -2.46 -8.16 -9.72
N ASN A 136 -3.19 -9.25 -9.53
CA ASN A 136 -4.54 -9.41 -10.07
C ASN A 136 -5.63 -8.77 -9.20
N ASN A 137 -5.30 -8.40 -7.95
CA ASN A 137 -6.28 -7.90 -6.99
C ASN A 137 -6.50 -6.40 -7.08
N PHE A 138 -5.63 -5.67 -7.78
CA PHE A 138 -5.67 -4.22 -7.85
C PHE A 138 -7.00 -3.72 -8.38
N LEU A 139 -7.49 -2.63 -7.79
CA LEU A 139 -8.64 -1.92 -8.32
C LEU A 139 -8.33 -1.44 -9.73
N LYS A 140 -9.20 -1.83 -10.66
CA LYS A 140 -9.16 -1.37 -12.04
C LYS A 140 -10.31 -0.41 -12.26
N ARG A 141 -10.03 0.68 -12.96
CA ARG A 141 -11.00 1.72 -13.27
C ARG A 141 -10.90 2.07 -14.75
N TRP A 142 -12.05 2.40 -15.33
CA TRP A 142 -12.15 2.93 -16.69
C TRP A 142 -11.38 4.26 -16.84
N GLU A 143 -11.53 5.15 -15.85
CA GLU A 143 -10.90 6.48 -15.81
C GLU A 143 -9.36 6.44 -15.93
N ASP A 144 -8.74 5.44 -15.30
CA ASP A 144 -7.28 5.30 -15.27
C ASP A 144 -6.74 4.49 -16.46
N GLY A 145 -7.60 4.01 -17.38
CA GLY A 145 -7.22 3.10 -18.48
C GLY A 145 -6.72 1.73 -18.02
N THR A 146 -6.81 1.42 -16.72
CA THR A 146 -6.35 0.14 -16.14
C THR A 146 -7.35 -0.99 -16.36
N LEU A 147 -8.62 -0.64 -16.57
CA LEU A 147 -9.66 -1.56 -17.00
C LEU A 147 -9.74 -1.49 -18.54
N THR A 148 -9.13 -2.46 -19.21
CA THR A 148 -9.16 -2.57 -20.67
C THR A 148 -10.35 -3.40 -21.14
N ASP A 149 -10.85 -3.12 -22.34
CA ASP A 149 -11.95 -3.89 -22.95
C ASP A 149 -11.62 -5.38 -23.03
N GLU A 150 -10.36 -5.71 -23.34
CA GLU A 150 -9.84 -7.09 -23.31
C GLU A 150 -9.99 -7.76 -21.94
N TYR A 151 -9.78 -7.02 -20.85
CA TYR A 151 -9.93 -7.55 -19.49
C TYR A 151 -11.39 -7.80 -19.14
N VAL A 152 -12.30 -6.95 -19.63
CA VAL A 152 -13.75 -7.12 -19.45
C VAL A 152 -14.24 -8.33 -20.25
N LEU A 153 -13.82 -8.47 -21.50
CA LEU A 153 -14.14 -9.62 -22.36
C LEU A 153 -13.65 -10.93 -21.75
N LYS A 154 -12.50 -10.94 -21.07
CA LYS A 154 -11.96 -12.10 -20.37
C LYS A 154 -12.75 -12.50 -19.11
N LEU A 155 -13.43 -11.55 -18.48
CA LEU A 155 -14.26 -11.77 -17.28
C LEU A 155 -15.69 -12.21 -17.62
N ASP A 156 -16.18 -11.82 -18.80
CA ASP A 156 -17.54 -12.12 -19.23
C ASP A 156 -17.64 -13.61 -19.60
N SER A 157 -18.26 -14.40 -18.72
CA SER A 157 -18.38 -15.87 -18.87
C SER A 157 -19.20 -16.30 -20.09
N ARG A 158 -19.94 -15.36 -20.70
CA ARG A 158 -20.76 -15.56 -21.90
C ARG A 158 -19.97 -15.49 -23.23
N ASN A 159 -18.78 -14.90 -23.25
CA ASN A 159 -18.00 -14.65 -24.48
C ASN A 159 -16.73 -15.51 -24.60
N LYS A 160 -16.64 -16.64 -23.89
CA LYS A 160 -15.47 -17.56 -23.93
C LYS A 160 -15.13 -18.16 -25.31
N ILE A 161 -15.84 -17.84 -26.39
CA ILE A 161 -15.68 -18.47 -27.72
C ILE A 161 -15.17 -17.52 -28.83
N SER A 162 -15.04 -16.20 -28.62
CA SER A 162 -14.60 -15.30 -29.71
C SER A 162 -13.48 -14.34 -29.31
N ALA A 163 -12.26 -14.87 -29.12
CA ALA A 163 -11.08 -14.06 -29.39
C ALA A 163 -10.78 -14.15 -30.90
N PRO A 164 -10.92 -13.07 -31.69
CA PRO A 164 -10.43 -13.10 -33.07
C PRO A 164 -8.91 -13.10 -33.03
N SER A 165 -8.32 -14.10 -33.67
CA SER A 165 -6.91 -14.11 -34.05
C SER A 165 -6.64 -13.00 -35.07
N SER A 166 -6.08 -11.88 -34.66
CA SER A 166 -5.40 -10.94 -35.57
C SER A 166 -3.89 -11.16 -35.42
N SER A 167 -3.33 -12.18 -36.07
CA SER A 167 -2.68 -12.09 -37.38
C SER A 167 -1.63 -10.97 -37.44
N SER A 168 -0.38 -11.40 -37.48
CA SER A 168 0.80 -10.68 -37.97
C SER A 168 0.50 -9.78 -39.18
N ARG A 169 0.97 -8.53 -39.11
CA ARG A 169 1.66 -7.81 -40.18
C ARG A 169 2.48 -6.69 -39.56
#